data_AF-A0A921K3I0-F1
#
_entry.id   AF-A0A921K3I0-F1
#
_cell.length_a   1.000
_cell.length_b   1.000
_cell.length_c   1.000
_cell.angle_alpha   90.00
_cell.angle_beta   90.00
_cell.angle_gamma   90.00
#
_symmetry.space_group_name_H-M   'P 1'
#
loop_
_entity.id
_entity.type
_entity.pdbx_description
1 polymer ?
#
loop_
_entity_poly.entity_id
_entity_poly.type
_entity_poly.pdbx_seq_one_letter_code
_entity_poly.pdbx_strand_id
1 'polypeptide(L)' 'MPRSVNHVASRAKRKKILGLTRGYFGARKNVWTVAKNTWEKGLTYAYRDR' A
#
# COMPACT_ATOMS: atom_id res chain seq x y z
N MET A 1 10.11 -30.21 -11.63
CA MET A 1 9.96 -28.88 -12.25
C MET A 1 10.09 -27.82 -11.16
N PRO A 2 11.04 -26.87 -11.23
CA PRO A 2 11.20 -25.85 -10.19
C PRO A 2 9.98 -24.92 -10.15
N ARG A 3 9.45 -24.64 -8.96
CA ARG A 3 8.35 -23.69 -8.77
C ARG A 3 8.89 -22.35 -8.30
N SER A 4 8.63 -21.28 -9.05
CA SER A 4 8.97 -19.93 -8.63
C SER A 4 8.11 -19.52 -7.42
N VAL A 5 8.75 -19.00 -6.36
CA VAL A 5 8.09 -18.52 -5.14
C VAL A 5 8.29 -17.02 -4.98
N ASN A 6 7.19 -16.27 -4.80
CA ASN A 6 7.20 -14.79 -4.81
C ASN A 6 6.95 -14.17 -3.41
N HIS A 7 7.38 -14.85 -2.35
CA HIS A 7 7.12 -14.39 -0.99
C HIS A 7 7.86 -13.08 -0.65
N VAL A 8 9.12 -12.94 -1.07
CA VAL A 8 9.94 -11.76 -0.76
C VAL A 8 9.45 -10.53 -1.52
N ALA A 9 9.24 -10.64 -2.84
CA ALA A 9 8.84 -9.49 -3.64
C ALA A 9 7.42 -9.02 -3.29
N SER A 10 6.48 -9.93 -3.00
CA SER A 10 5.14 -9.56 -2.51
C SER A 10 5.18 -8.84 -1.16
N ARG A 11 6.00 -9.30 -0.20
CA ARG A 11 6.18 -8.64 1.10
C ARG A 11 6.79 -7.24 0.96
N ALA A 12 7.79 -7.08 0.10
CA ALA A 12 8.42 -5.78 -0.15
C ALA A 12 7.43 -4.76 -0.71
N LYS A 13 6.61 -5.16 -1.71
CA LYS A 13 5.55 -4.31 -2.27
C LYS A 13 4.54 -3.88 -1.20
N ARG A 14 4.14 -4.79 -0.32
CA ARG A 14 3.21 -4.48 0.78
C ARG A 14 3.78 -3.46 1.75
N LYS A 15 5.04 -3.64 2.16
CA LYS A 15 5.73 -2.71 3.05
C LYS A 15 5.92 -1.33 2.45
N LYS A 16 6.11 -1.21 1.12
CA LYS A 16 6.25 0.09 0.44
C LYS A 16 5.01 0.97 0.66
N ILE A 17 3.80 0.46 0.39
CA ILE A 17 2.58 1.26 0.59
C ILE A 17 2.33 1.53 2.06
N LEU A 18 2.52 0.55 2.95
CA LEU A 18 2.39 0.78 4.40
C LEU A 18 3.37 1.84 4.91
N GLY A 19 4.55 1.95 4.29
CA GLY A 19 5.52 3.02 4.54
C GLY A 19 5.01 4.40 4.12
N LEU A 20 4.29 4.49 2.99
CA LEU A 20 3.67 5.72 2.50
C LEU A 20 2.44 6.13 3.33
N THR A 21 1.70 5.18 3.89
CA THR A 21 0.46 5.44 4.65
C THR A 21 0.64 5.53 6.16
N ARG A 22 1.88 5.59 6.69
CA ARG A 22 2.17 5.56 8.15
C ARG A 22 1.44 6.63 8.97
N GLY A 23 1.14 7.78 8.37
CA GLY A 23 0.43 8.89 9.02
C GLY A 23 -1.10 8.78 9.01
N TYR A 24 -1.67 7.76 8.36
CA TYR A 24 -3.13 7.65 8.23
C TYR A 24 -3.79 7.14 9.52
N PHE A 25 -5.03 7.57 9.76
CA PHE A 25 -5.77 7.21 10.96
C PHE A 25 -6.23 5.74 10.97
N GLY A 26 -6.17 5.09 12.14
CA GLY A 26 -6.71 3.76 12.38
C GLY A 26 -6.12 2.65 11.50
N ALA A 27 -6.97 1.82 10.90
CA ALA A 27 -6.55 0.66 10.09
C ALA A 27 -5.80 1.04 8.79
N ARG A 28 -5.89 2.30 8.34
CA ARG A 28 -5.32 2.78 7.08
C ARG A 28 -3.79 2.82 7.07
N LYS A 29 -3.14 2.80 8.24
CA LYS A 29 -1.67 2.69 8.39
C LYS A 29 -1.15 1.27 8.64
N ASN A 30 -2.02 0.34 9.06
CA ASN A 30 -1.61 -0.99 9.55
C ASN A 30 -2.05 -2.13 8.61
N VAL A 31 -3.24 -2.02 8.01
CA VAL A 31 -3.87 -3.08 7.22
C VAL A 31 -3.63 -2.82 5.74
N TRP A 32 -2.92 -3.73 5.06
CA TRP A 32 -2.53 -3.57 3.64
C TRP A 32 -3.71 -3.27 2.71
N THR A 33 -4.81 -4.02 2.82
CA THR A 33 -5.97 -3.87 1.93
C THR A 33 -6.60 -2.49 2.07
N VAL A 34 -6.76 -2.02 3.30
CA VAL A 34 -7.31 -0.71 3.62
C VAL A 34 -6.34 0.41 3.22
N ALA A 35 -5.05 0.23 3.49
CA ALA A 35 -3.99 1.18 3.16
C ALA A 35 -3.91 1.42 1.64
N LYS A 36 -3.92 0.35 0.84
CA LYS A 36 -3.89 0.44 -0.63
C LYS A 36 -5.07 1.25 -1.16
N ASN A 37 -6.29 0.91 -0.75
CA ASN A 37 -7.50 1.59 -1.23
C ASN A 37 -7.51 3.09 -0.86
N THR A 38 -7.08 3.40 0.35
CA THR A 38 -7.02 4.80 0.82
C THR A 38 -5.95 5.58 0.05
N TRP A 39 -4.78 4.99 -0.15
CA TRP A 39 -3.67 5.61 -0.87
C TRP A 39 -4.04 5.90 -2.32
N GLU A 40 -4.65 4.94 -3.04
CA GLU A 40 -5.09 5.12 -4.43
C GLU A 40 -6.13 6.24 -4.56
N LYS A 41 -7.09 6.32 -3.62
CA LYS A 41 -8.06 7.42 -3.58
C LYS A 41 -7.41 8.76 -3.19
N GLY A 42 -6.39 8.76 -2.35
CA GLY A 42 -5.62 9.95 -1.99
C GLY A 42 -4.89 10.56 -3.19
N LEU A 43 -4.39 9.71 -4.10
CA LEU A 43 -3.71 10.18 -5.31
C LEU A 43 -4.64 10.93 -6.27
N THR A 44 -5.91 10.53 -6.36
CA THR A 44 -6.87 11.25 -7.22
C THR A 44 -7.15 12.66 -6.67
N TYR A 45 -7.25 12.80 -5.35
CA TYR A 45 -7.35 14.10 -4.71
C TYR A 45 -6.10 14.95 -4.93
N ALA A 46 -4.91 14.37 -4.77
CA ALA A 46 -3.65 15.07 -4.99
C ALA A 46 -3.49 15.57 -6.43
N TYR A 47 -4.02 14.84 -7.42
CA TYR A 47 -4.02 15.30 -8.82
C TYR A 47 -5.08 16.39 -9.06
N ARG A 48 -6.26 16.26 -8.46
CA ARG A 48 -7.36 17.22 -8.60
C ARG A 48 -7.07 18.58 -7.96
N ASP A 49 -6.47 18.57 -6.78
CA ASP A 49 -6.20 19.77 -5.97
C ASP A 49 -4.84 20.43 -6.28
N ARG A 50 -4.15 19.93 -7.31
CA ARG A 50 -2.89 20.48 -7.82
C ARG A 50 -3.13 21.57 -8.84
#